data_AF-A0A2D8D1J7-F1
#
_entry.id   AF-A0A2D8D1J7-F1
#
_cell.length_a   1.000
_cell.length_b   1.000
_cell.length_c   1.000
_cell.angle_alpha   90.00
_cell.angle_beta   90.00
_cell.angle_gamma   90.00
#
_symmetry.space_group_name_H-M   'P 1'
#
loop_
_entity.id
_entity.type
_entity.pdbx_description
1 polymer ?
#
loop_
_entity_poly.entity_id
_entity_poly.type
_entity_poly.pdbx_seq_one_letter_code
_entity_poly.pdbx_strand_id
1 'polypeptide(L)' 'MAFAVPRWIGMRPYQQIPFQFSLHLEQEDGAMTHSEFLSTDGADPRRTSAEALVEQIPAAGAIIAYHAPFARSVSLAFR' A
#
# COMPACT_ATOMS: atom_id res chain seq x y z
N MET A 1 -4.19 -5.44 7.96
CA MET A 1 -5.38 -6.02 8.62
C MET A 1 -5.62 -7.43 8.10
N ALA A 2 -6.23 -8.33 8.88
CA ALA A 2 -6.61 -9.67 8.42
C ALA A 2 -7.88 -10.14 9.14
N PHE A 3 -8.83 -10.74 8.42
CA PHE A 3 -10.11 -11.21 8.97
C PHE A 3 -10.24 -12.72 8.88
N ALA A 4 -10.77 -13.37 9.93
CA ALA A 4 -11.05 -14.81 9.91
C ALA A 4 -12.15 -15.17 8.88
N VAL A 5 -13.17 -14.31 8.76
CA VAL A 5 -14.22 -14.44 7.74
C VAL A 5 -13.98 -13.38 6.66
N PRO A 6 -13.85 -13.76 5.37
CA PRO A 6 -13.70 -12.81 4.27
C PRO A 6 -14.83 -11.77 4.23
N ARG A 7 -14.48 -10.47 4.20
CA ARG A 7 -15.46 -9.37 4.10
C ARG A 7 -15.75 -8.94 2.66
N TRP A 8 -14.83 -9.19 1.73
CA TRP A 8 -14.93 -8.76 0.34
C TRP A 8 -14.73 -9.94 -0.61
N ILE A 9 -15.30 -9.83 -1.82
CA ILE A 9 -15.23 -10.88 -2.84
C ILE A 9 -13.77 -11.17 -3.21
N GLY A 10 -13.44 -12.45 -3.37
CA GLY A 10 -12.09 -12.90 -3.76
C GLY A 10 -11.07 -12.88 -2.62
N MET A 11 -11.50 -12.71 -1.36
CA MET A 11 -10.64 -12.82 -0.19
C MET A 11 -10.65 -14.22 0.43
N ARG A 12 -9.55 -14.57 1.13
CA ARG A 12 -9.42 -15.78 1.96
C ARG A 12 -9.33 -15.44 3.44
N PRO A 13 -9.70 -16.37 4.35
CA PRO A 13 -9.44 -16.25 5.77
C PRO A 13 -8.00 -15.84 6.07
N TYR A 14 -7.84 -14.88 6.97
CA TYR A 14 -6.57 -14.33 7.45
C TYR A 14 -5.65 -13.73 6.36
N GLN A 15 -6.16 -13.50 5.15
CA GLN A 15 -5.41 -12.79 4.13
C GLN A 15 -5.10 -11.36 4.59
N GLN A 16 -3.83 -10.96 4.48
CA GLN A 16 -3.41 -9.60 4.76
C GLN A 16 -4.00 -8.62 3.73
N ILE A 17 -4.60 -7.55 4.24
CA ILE A 17 -5.21 -6.49 3.46
C ILE A 17 -4.46 -5.18 3.76
N PRO A 18 -3.98 -4.47 2.72
CA PRO A 18 -3.52 -3.10 2.86
C PRO A 18 -4.70 -2.16 3.08
N PHE A 19 -4.59 -1.30 4.09
CA PHE A 19 -5.63 -0.33 4.45
C PHE A 19 -5.04 1.01 4.94
N GLN A 20 -3.72 1.04 5.16
CA GLN A 20 -2.97 2.21 5.58
C GLN A 20 -1.54 2.12 5.05
N PHE A 21 -0.95 3.27 4.71
CA PHE A 21 0.49 3.43 4.58
C PHE A 21 0.92 4.84 4.99
N SER A 22 2.21 4.97 5.29
CA SER A 22 2.93 6.24 5.32
C SER A 22 4.15 6.09 4.43
N LEU A 23 4.34 7.03 3.52
CA LEU A 23 5.39 7.05 2.52
C LEU A 23 6.22 8.31 2.70
N HIS A 24 7.52 8.12 2.88
CA HIS A 24 8.50 9.19 2.83
C HIS A 24 9.30 9.00 1.54
N LEU A 25 9.30 10.02 0.68
CA LEU A 25 10.10 10.05 -0.54
C LEU A 25 11.24 11.03 -0.36
N GLU A 26 12.46 10.51 -0.41
CA GLU A 26 13.70 11.29 -0.36
C GLU A 26 14.22 11.51 -1.78
N GLN A 27 14.52 12.77 -2.11
CA GLN A 27 15.07 13.20 -3.39
C GLN A 27 16.61 13.31 -3.31
N GLU A 28 17.27 13.42 -4.47
CA GLU A 28 18.74 13.48 -4.55
C GLU A 28 19.36 14.68 -3.80
N ASP A 29 18.63 15.79 -3.70
CA ASP A 29 19.05 16.98 -2.95
C ASP A 29 18.79 16.87 -1.43
N GLY A 30 18.32 15.71 -0.96
CA GLY A 30 17.96 15.44 0.43
C GLY A 30 16.58 15.98 0.82
N ALA A 31 15.82 16.56 -0.11
CA ALA A 31 14.44 16.96 0.18
C ALA A 31 13.57 15.72 0.43
N MET A 32 12.77 15.78 1.49
CA MET A 32 11.82 14.73 1.83
C MET A 32 10.39 15.21 1.67
N THR A 33 9.56 14.40 1.03
CA THR A 33 8.11 14.59 0.97
C THR A 33 7.41 13.45 1.68
N HIS A 34 6.28 13.77 2.32
CA HIS A 34 5.45 12.82 3.04
C HIS A 34 4.10 12.68 2.34
N SER A 35 3.65 11.44 2.16
CA SER A 35 2.28 11.12 1.80
C SER A 35 1.77 9.95 2.63
N GLU A 36 0.46 9.90 2.84
CA GLU A 36 -0.18 8.84 3.63
C GLU A 36 -1.54 8.49 3.05
N PHE A 37 -2.01 7.31 3.44
CA PHE A 37 -3.34 6.82 3.10
C PHE A 37 -3.90 6.06 4.30
N LEU A 38 -5.19 6.22 4.57
CA LEU A 38 -5.92 5.45 5.57
C LEU A 38 -7.38 5.27 5.12
N SER A 39 -7.82 4.01 5.02
CA SER A 39 -9.21 3.67 4.70
C SER A 39 -10.02 3.43 5.97
N THR A 40 -11.11 4.18 6.17
CA THR A 40 -11.99 4.07 7.35
C THR A 40 -13.47 3.92 7.02
N ASP A 41 -13.86 4.00 5.74
CA ASP A 41 -15.23 3.98 5.25
C ASP A 41 -15.91 2.60 5.24
N GLY A 42 -15.12 1.52 5.42
CA GLY A 42 -15.60 0.14 5.41
C GLY A 42 -15.75 -0.46 4.01
N ALA A 43 -15.41 0.29 2.95
CA ALA A 43 -15.30 -0.24 1.59
C ALA A 43 -14.07 -1.16 1.46
N ASP A 44 -13.95 -1.87 0.34
CA ASP A 44 -12.77 -2.70 0.06
C ASP A 44 -11.56 -1.81 -0.24
N PRO A 45 -10.56 -1.72 0.66
CA PRO A 45 -9.47 -0.76 0.54
C PRO A 45 -8.39 -1.21 -0.45
N ARG A 46 -8.45 -2.46 -0.95
CA ARG A 46 -7.33 -3.07 -1.69
C ARG A 46 -6.96 -2.28 -2.94
N ARG A 47 -7.97 -1.86 -3.71
CA ARG A 47 -7.76 -1.11 -4.95
C ARG A 47 -7.32 0.32 -4.65
N THR A 48 -8.09 1.04 -3.85
CA THR A 48 -7.84 2.46 -3.54
C THR A 48 -6.50 2.65 -2.82
N SER A 49 -6.14 1.75 -1.90
CA SER A 49 -4.82 1.78 -1.24
C SER A 49 -3.67 1.55 -2.22
N ALA A 50 -3.84 0.70 -3.23
CA ALA A 50 -2.80 0.43 -4.21
C ALA A 50 -2.66 1.57 -5.22
N GLU A 51 -3.77 2.10 -5.71
CA GLU A 51 -3.81 3.27 -6.60
C GLU A 51 -3.15 4.49 -5.92
N ALA A 52 -3.54 4.80 -4.69
CA ALA A 52 -2.95 5.89 -3.91
C ALA A 52 -1.44 5.71 -3.68
N LEU A 53 -0.96 4.48 -3.53
CA LEU A 53 0.46 4.21 -3.36
C LEU A 53 1.24 4.36 -4.67
N VAL A 54 0.73 3.80 -5.77
CA VAL A 54 1.39 3.82 -7.08
C VAL A 54 1.48 5.24 -7.64
N GLU A 55 0.49 6.09 -7.36
CA GLU A 55 0.48 7.50 -7.75
C GLU A 55 1.63 8.30 -7.12
N GLN A 56 2.04 7.95 -5.89
CA GLN A 56 3.06 8.69 -5.15
C GLN A 56 4.48 8.15 -5.37
N ILE A 57 4.63 6.92 -5.86
CA ILE A 57 5.93 6.29 -6.08
C ILE A 57 6.45 6.64 -7.49
N PRO A 58 7.63 7.29 -7.62
CA PRO A 58 8.22 7.60 -8.92
C PRO A 58 8.60 6.32 -9.69
N ALA A 59 8.73 6.45 -11.01
CA ALA A 59 9.05 5.30 -11.87
C ALA A 59 10.46 4.73 -11.68
N ALA A 60 11.38 5.52 -11.13
CA ALA A 60 12.74 5.12 -10.82
C ALA A 60 13.05 5.42 -9.35
N GLY A 61 13.85 4.57 -8.72
CA GLY A 61 14.25 4.70 -7.32
C GLY A 61 14.34 3.35 -6.62
N ALA A 62 14.73 3.38 -5.35
CA ALA A 62 14.72 2.21 -4.48
C ALA A 62 13.56 2.32 -3.48
N ILE A 63 12.82 1.23 -3.29
CA ILE A 63 11.79 1.14 -2.26
C ILE A 63 12.38 0.41 -1.06
N ILE A 64 12.43 1.11 0.08
CA ILE A 64 12.80 0.53 1.36
C ILE A 64 11.52 0.26 2.13
N ALA A 65 11.27 -1.02 2.46
CA ALA A 65 10.10 -1.42 3.20
C ALA A 65 10.47 -2.40 4.30
N TYR A 66 9.94 -2.17 5.51
CA TYR A 66 10.16 -3.03 6.67
C TYR A 66 9.67 -4.47 6.42
N HIS A 67 8.57 -4.63 5.68
CA HIS A 67 8.01 -5.93 5.32
C HIS A 67 7.84 -6.06 3.80
N ALA A 68 8.95 -6.38 3.13
CA ALA A 68 9.04 -6.43 1.68
C ALA A 68 8.01 -7.36 0.98
N PRO A 69 7.65 -8.55 1.51
CA PRO A 69 6.61 -9.38 0.89
C PRO A 69 5.24 -8.69 0.83
N PHE A 70 4.88 -7.96 1.88
CA PHE A 70 3.63 -7.20 1.91
C PHE A 70 3.69 -6.01 0.95
N ALA A 71 4.77 -5.23 0.99
CA ALA A 71 4.93 -4.08 0.09
C ALA A 71 4.86 -4.50 -1.39
N ARG A 72 5.50 -5.63 -1.75
CA ARG A 72 5.43 -6.19 -3.10
C ARG A 72 4.02 -6.58 -3.52
N SER A 73 3.23 -7.15 -2.61
CA SER A 73 1.83 -7.52 -2.93
C SER A 73 0.95 -6.32 -3.26
N VAL A 74 1.33 -5.12 -2.82
CA VAL A 74 0.61 -3.86 -3.08
C VAL A 74 1.15 -3.16 -4.32
N SER A 75 2.47 -3.09 -4.51
CA SER A 75 3.08 -2.29 -5.59
C SER A 75 3.23 -2.99 -6.94
N LEU A 76 3.41 -4.32 -6.99
CA LEU A 76 3.63 -5.08 -8.24
C LEU A 76 2.34 -5.56 -8.92
N ALA A 77 1.19 -5.50 -8.25
CA ALA A 77 -0.08 -5.93 -8.84
C ALA A 77 -0.72 -4.85 -9.74
N PHE A 78 -0.18 -3.63 -9.76
CA PHE A 78 -0.80 -2.44 -10.37
C PHE A 78 0.18 -1.63 -11.25
N ARG A 79 1.30 -2.21 -11.65
CA ARG A 79 2.22 -1.68 -12.68
C ARG A 79 2.49 -2.73 -13.74
#